data_AF-A0A7J4SIA7-F1
#
_entry.id   AF-A0A7J4SIA7-F1
#
_cell.length_a   1.000
_cell.length_b   1.000
_cell.length_c   1.000
_cell.angle_alpha   90.00
_cell.angle_beta   90.00
_cell.angle_gamma   90.00
#
_symmetry.space_group_name_H-M   'P 1'
#
loop_
_entity.id
_entity.type
_entity.pdbx_description
1 polymer ?
#
loop_
_entity_poly.entity_id
_entity_poly.type
_entity_poly.pdbx_seq_one_letter_code
_entity_poly.pdbx_strand_id
1 'polypeptide(L)'
;NAPSMVADINSGGGGSSPDDLVVFNNALYFEATEGTNGKELWKYDGVNVPSMVADINYGSGNSNPNDFMVFNNELYFEASDGFNGNELWKYDGVNAPSMVADINSGSDSSQPNDFIVFNNALYFEAN
;
A
#
# COMPACT_ATOMS: atom_id res chain seq x y z
N ASN A 1 -21.64 -4.82 18.40
CA ASN A 1 -21.79 -5.40 17.06
C ASN A 1 -20.76 -6.50 16.88
N ALA A 2 -21.16 -7.68 16.41
CA ALA A 2 -20.21 -8.74 16.09
C ALA A 2 -19.46 -8.38 14.80
N PRO A 3 -18.18 -8.79 14.65
CA PRO A 3 -17.47 -8.62 13.39
C PRO A 3 -18.15 -9.42 12.28
N SER A 4 -18.12 -8.88 11.07
CA SER A 4 -18.65 -9.51 9.85
C SER A 4 -17.66 -9.35 8.71
N MET A 5 -17.69 -10.29 7.75
CA MET A 5 -16.93 -10.17 6.50
C MET A 5 -17.48 -9.00 5.68
N VAL A 6 -16.58 -8.15 5.19
CA VAL A 6 -16.92 -7.03 4.29
C VAL A 6 -17.05 -7.53 2.85
N ALA A 7 -16.03 -8.23 2.37
CA ALA A 7 -15.99 -8.78 1.02
C ALA A 7 -15.03 -9.97 0.96
N ASP A 8 -15.23 -10.81 -0.04
CA ASP A 8 -14.25 -11.78 -0.53
C ASP A 8 -13.65 -11.21 -1.82
N ILE A 9 -12.44 -10.64 -1.72
CA ILE A 9 -11.78 -9.94 -2.83
C ILE A 9 -11.24 -10.98 -3.83
N ASN A 10 -10.55 -12.00 -3.33
CA ASN A 10 -10.10 -13.16 -4.10
C ASN A 10 -11.15 -14.29 -4.03
N SER A 11 -12.26 -14.13 -4.77
CA SER A 11 -13.38 -15.09 -4.76
C SER A 11 -13.06 -16.50 -5.30
N GLY A 12 -11.80 -16.78 -5.62
CA GLY A 12 -11.31 -18.11 -5.98
C GLY A 12 -11.06 -18.99 -4.75
N GLY A 13 -10.19 -20.00 -4.89
CA GLY A 13 -9.75 -20.83 -3.76
C GLY A 13 -8.66 -20.20 -2.89
N GLY A 14 -8.18 -19.01 -3.23
CA GLY A 14 -7.10 -18.30 -2.53
C GLY A 14 -7.64 -17.31 -1.49
N GLY A 15 -6.77 -16.88 -0.58
CA GLY A 15 -7.10 -15.80 0.36
C GLY A 15 -6.93 -14.41 -0.26
N SER A 16 -7.71 -13.44 0.20
CA SER A 16 -7.53 -12.01 -0.14
C SER A 16 -6.34 -11.37 0.60
N SER A 17 -5.94 -11.98 1.72
CA SER A 17 -4.79 -11.62 2.57
C SER A 17 -4.67 -10.12 2.88
N PRO A 18 -5.73 -9.46 3.40
CA PRO A 18 -5.61 -8.08 3.81
C PRO A 18 -4.61 -7.94 4.97
N ASP A 19 -3.66 -7.03 4.86
CA ASP A 19 -2.67 -6.73 5.92
C ASP A 19 -2.41 -5.22 6.02
N ASP A 20 -1.81 -4.80 7.13
CA ASP A 20 -1.44 -3.41 7.48
C ASP A 20 -2.50 -2.37 7.08
N LEU A 21 -3.40 -2.06 8.01
CA LEU A 21 -4.56 -1.21 7.73
C LEU A 21 -4.36 0.20 8.27
N VAL A 22 -4.64 1.19 7.43
CA VAL A 22 -4.63 2.61 7.81
C VAL A 22 -5.91 3.30 7.35
N VAL A 23 -6.35 4.30 8.13
CA VAL A 23 -7.43 5.19 7.69
C VAL A 23 -6.82 6.44 7.06
N PHE A 24 -7.19 6.75 5.83
CA PHE A 24 -6.80 7.96 5.10
C PHE A 24 -7.99 8.50 4.33
N ASN A 25 -8.23 9.82 4.34
CA ASN A 25 -9.35 10.46 3.62
C ASN A 25 -10.72 9.76 3.78
N ASN A 26 -11.03 9.30 5.00
CA ASN A 26 -12.27 8.60 5.34
C ASN A 26 -12.50 7.27 4.59
N ALA A 27 -11.43 6.63 4.16
CA ALA A 27 -11.41 5.26 3.65
C ALA A 27 -10.32 4.44 4.35
N LEU A 28 -10.49 3.13 4.39
CA LEU A 28 -9.49 2.18 4.85
C LEU A 28 -8.59 1.81 3.69
N TYR A 29 -7.28 1.88 3.86
CA TYR A 29 -6.26 1.45 2.92
C TYR A 29 -5.47 0.30 3.53
N PHE A 30 -5.09 -0.67 2.70
CA PHE A 30 -4.46 -1.91 3.13
C PHE A 30 -3.82 -2.65 1.95
N GLU A 31 -2.87 -3.54 2.24
CA GLU A 31 -2.40 -4.53 1.27
C GLU A 31 -3.51 -5.55 1.01
N ALA A 32 -3.78 -5.96 -0.23
CA ALA A 32 -4.57 -7.17 -0.51
C ALA A 32 -4.31 -7.71 -1.92
N THR A 33 -4.89 -8.86 -2.23
CA THR A 33 -4.85 -9.46 -3.58
C THR A 33 -6.23 -9.97 -4.02
N GLU A 34 -6.52 -9.85 -5.32
CA GLU A 34 -7.64 -10.52 -5.99
C GLU A 34 -7.23 -11.82 -6.72
N GLY A 35 -5.95 -12.22 -6.58
CA GLY A 35 -5.40 -13.44 -7.16
C GLY A 35 -4.81 -13.30 -8.56
N THR A 36 -5.08 -12.20 -9.28
CA THR A 36 -4.48 -11.92 -10.61
C THR A 36 -3.33 -10.94 -10.55
N ASN A 37 -3.46 -9.87 -9.77
CA ASN A 37 -2.53 -8.73 -9.75
C ASN A 37 -1.52 -8.77 -8.59
N GLY A 38 -1.26 -9.95 -8.02
CA GLY A 38 -0.49 -10.07 -6.78
C GLY A 38 -1.05 -9.19 -5.65
N LYS A 39 -0.19 -8.88 -4.67
CA LYS A 39 -0.49 -8.04 -3.51
C LYS A 39 -0.21 -6.57 -3.82
N GLU A 40 -1.26 -5.76 -3.77
CA GLU A 40 -1.26 -4.35 -4.18
C GLU A 40 -1.92 -3.46 -3.12
N LEU A 41 -1.97 -2.14 -3.38
CA LEU A 41 -2.67 -1.19 -2.50
C LEU A 41 -4.17 -1.24 -2.79
N TRP A 42 -4.97 -1.56 -1.78
CA TRP A 42 -6.43 -1.61 -1.85
C TRP A 42 -7.06 -0.55 -0.96
N LYS A 43 -8.30 -0.18 -1.28
CA LYS A 43 -9.12 0.71 -0.46
C LYS A 43 -10.54 0.20 -0.26
N TYR A 44 -11.12 0.56 0.88
CA TYR A 44 -12.52 0.35 1.22
C TYR A 44 -13.13 1.64 1.78
N ASP A 45 -14.23 2.10 1.18
CA ASP A 45 -14.90 3.36 1.56
C ASP A 45 -15.97 3.19 2.65
N GLY A 46 -16.14 1.99 3.19
CA GLY A 46 -17.18 1.67 4.18
C GLY A 46 -18.54 1.28 3.57
N VAL A 47 -18.69 1.32 2.25
CA VAL A 47 -19.98 1.13 1.56
C VAL A 47 -19.87 0.15 0.40
N ASN A 48 -18.95 0.38 -0.52
CA ASN A 48 -18.75 -0.41 -1.73
C ASN A 48 -17.75 -1.53 -1.51
N VAL A 49 -17.76 -2.56 -2.36
CA VAL A 49 -16.73 -3.62 -2.33
C VAL A 49 -15.35 -2.97 -2.44
N PRO A 50 -14.33 -3.45 -1.67
CA PRO A 50 -12.98 -2.94 -1.80
C PRO A 50 -12.47 -2.96 -3.24
N SER A 51 -11.63 -1.99 -3.57
CA SER A 51 -11.07 -1.84 -4.92
C SER A 51 -9.58 -1.56 -4.84
N MET A 52 -8.84 -2.09 -5.81
CA MET A 52 -7.42 -1.79 -5.99
C MET A 52 -7.25 -0.29 -6.33
N VAL A 53 -6.32 0.37 -5.66
CA VAL A 53 -5.98 1.78 -5.90
C VAL A 53 -5.18 1.92 -7.19
N ALA A 54 -4.18 1.07 -7.37
CA ALA A 54 -3.38 0.92 -8.57
C ALA A 54 -2.69 -0.44 -8.57
N ASP A 55 -2.41 -0.96 -9.77
CA ASP A 55 -1.47 -2.06 -10.00
C ASP A 55 -0.06 -1.45 -10.06
N ILE A 56 0.65 -1.42 -8.92
CA ILE A 56 1.97 -0.80 -8.81
C ILE A 56 3.02 -1.73 -9.45
N ASN A 57 2.95 -3.03 -9.16
CA ASN A 57 3.80 -4.04 -9.79
C ASN A 57 3.03 -4.80 -10.88
N TYR A 58 3.02 -4.22 -12.09
CA TYR A 58 2.16 -4.66 -13.19
C TYR A 58 2.06 -6.17 -13.39
N GLY A 59 0.83 -6.63 -13.56
CA GLY A 59 0.54 -8.04 -13.83
C GLY A 59 0.56 -8.84 -12.53
N SER A 60 1.13 -10.05 -12.52
CA SER A 60 1.09 -10.93 -11.34
C SER A 60 2.20 -10.66 -10.32
N GLY A 61 2.88 -9.51 -10.43
CA GLY A 61 3.89 -9.10 -9.46
C GLY A 61 3.24 -8.70 -8.14
N ASN A 62 3.99 -8.68 -7.05
CA ASN A 62 3.51 -8.11 -5.79
C ASN A 62 4.24 -6.79 -5.60
N SER A 63 3.53 -5.70 -5.33
CA SER A 63 4.13 -4.49 -4.82
C SER A 63 4.36 -4.52 -3.30
N ASN A 64 3.67 -5.42 -2.60
CA ASN A 64 3.69 -5.61 -1.13
C ASN A 64 3.59 -4.29 -0.33
N PRO A 65 2.55 -3.45 -0.50
CA PRO A 65 2.48 -2.18 0.21
C PRO A 65 2.30 -2.38 1.71
N ASN A 66 3.19 -1.83 2.53
CA ASN A 66 3.13 -1.97 4.00
C ASN A 66 3.60 -0.70 4.73
N ASP A 67 3.63 -0.75 6.06
CA ASP A 67 4.17 0.32 6.91
C ASP A 67 3.55 1.71 6.64
N PHE A 68 2.23 1.72 6.48
CA PHE A 68 1.48 2.92 6.10
C PHE A 68 1.55 4.06 7.13
N MET A 69 1.83 5.28 6.66
CA MET A 69 1.76 6.50 7.47
C MET A 69 1.10 7.66 6.73
N VAL A 70 0.12 8.30 7.37
CA VAL A 70 -0.51 9.53 6.84
C VAL A 70 0.26 10.75 7.34
N PHE A 71 0.76 11.57 6.40
CA PHE A 71 1.46 12.81 6.71
C PHE A 71 1.14 13.88 5.65
N ASN A 72 0.87 15.11 6.08
CA ASN A 72 0.59 16.25 5.18
C ASN A 72 -0.44 15.96 4.06
N ASN A 73 -1.52 15.22 4.39
CA ASN A 73 -2.58 14.85 3.45
C ASN A 73 -2.13 13.93 2.30
N GLU A 74 -1.04 13.20 2.50
CA GLU A 74 -0.59 12.11 1.64
C GLU A 74 -0.43 10.84 2.50
N LEU A 75 -0.56 9.69 1.86
CA LEU A 75 -0.30 8.38 2.43
C LEU A 75 1.08 7.92 1.95
N TYR A 76 2.00 7.64 2.88
CA TYR A 76 3.34 7.13 2.64
C TYR A 76 3.43 5.65 3.02
N PHE A 77 4.21 4.86 2.29
CA PHE A 77 4.35 3.42 2.47
C PHE A 77 5.56 2.86 1.71
N GLU A 78 6.03 1.66 2.09
CA GLU A 78 6.92 0.85 1.25
C GLU A 78 6.14 0.26 0.08
N ALA A 79 6.71 0.23 -1.12
CA ALA A 79 6.22 -0.67 -2.18
C ALA A 79 7.29 -0.94 -3.24
N SER A 80 7.06 -1.95 -4.09
CA SER A 80 7.87 -2.22 -5.28
C SER A 80 7.08 -2.14 -6.58
N ASP A 81 7.68 -1.60 -7.63
CA ASP A 81 7.16 -1.66 -9.01
C ASP A 81 7.72 -2.85 -9.82
N GLY A 82 8.50 -3.73 -9.18
CA GLY A 82 9.18 -4.84 -9.85
C GLY A 82 10.50 -4.47 -10.55
N PHE A 83 10.87 -3.19 -10.61
CA PHE A 83 12.11 -2.70 -11.21
C PHE A 83 13.07 -2.11 -10.19
N ASN A 84 12.53 -1.36 -9.22
CA ASN A 84 13.30 -0.56 -8.27
C ASN A 84 13.46 -1.19 -6.88
N GLY A 85 13.14 -2.49 -6.71
CA GLY A 85 13.06 -3.07 -5.37
C GLY A 85 11.96 -2.42 -4.54
N ASN A 86 11.98 -2.61 -3.23
CA ASN A 86 11.07 -1.91 -2.31
C ASN A 86 11.63 -0.53 -1.94
N GLU A 87 10.86 0.51 -2.24
CA GLU A 87 11.24 1.92 -2.08
C GLU A 87 10.13 2.73 -1.39
N LEU A 88 10.37 4.03 -1.17
CA LEU A 88 9.40 4.91 -0.54
C LEU A 88 8.37 5.36 -1.57
N TRP A 89 7.10 5.05 -1.34
CA TRP A 89 5.98 5.46 -2.18
C TRP A 89 5.05 6.41 -1.43
N LYS A 90 4.30 7.19 -2.23
CA LYS A 90 3.23 8.03 -1.72
C LYS A 90 2.00 8.03 -2.61
N TYR A 91 0.86 8.33 -1.99
CA TYR A 91 -0.44 8.47 -2.63
C TYR A 91 -1.18 9.71 -2.10
N ASP A 92 -1.67 10.56 -3.00
CA ASP A 92 -2.32 11.83 -2.65
C ASP A 92 -3.85 11.72 -2.46
N GLY A 93 -4.41 10.51 -2.62
CA GLY A 93 -5.85 10.28 -2.56
C GLY A 93 -6.58 10.40 -3.91
N VAL A 94 -5.89 10.83 -4.97
CA VAL A 94 -6.49 11.19 -6.25
C VAL A 94 -5.76 10.55 -7.44
N ASN A 95 -4.46 10.80 -7.57
CA ASN A 95 -3.63 10.30 -8.65
C ASN A 95 -3.04 8.92 -8.29
N ALA A 96 -2.60 8.16 -9.29
CA ALA A 96 -1.91 6.89 -9.03
C ALA A 96 -0.73 7.11 -8.05
N PRO A 97 -0.44 6.13 -7.17
CA PRO A 97 0.73 6.19 -6.31
C PRO A 97 2.01 6.43 -7.11
N SER A 98 2.97 7.11 -6.49
CA SER A 98 4.26 7.42 -7.11
C SER A 98 5.39 7.23 -6.11
N MET A 99 6.52 6.73 -6.59
CA MET A 99 7.76 6.64 -5.81
C MET A 99 8.24 8.06 -5.47
N VAL A 100 8.54 8.29 -4.19
CA VAL A 100 9.06 9.57 -3.67
C VAL A 100 10.51 9.77 -4.09
N ALA A 101 11.30 8.72 -3.90
CA ALA A 101 12.70 8.64 -4.28
C ALA A 101 13.10 7.18 -4.44
N ASP A 102 13.98 6.94 -5.40
CA ASP A 102 14.78 5.71 -5.49
C ASP A 102 15.98 5.91 -4.55
N ILE A 103 15.85 5.44 -3.31
CA ILE A 103 16.85 5.68 -2.26
C ILE A 103 18.07 4.79 -2.51
N ASN A 104 17.84 3.53 -2.90
CA ASN A 104 18.86 2.61 -3.38
C ASN A 104 18.74 2.35 -4.87
N SER A 105 19.51 3.10 -5.66
CA SER A 105 19.42 3.04 -7.11
C SER A 105 19.62 1.63 -7.69
N GLY A 106 18.70 1.22 -8.56
CA GLY A 106 18.72 -0.07 -9.24
C GLY A 106 17.62 -0.99 -8.73
N SER A 107 17.87 -2.30 -8.73
CA SER A 107 16.91 -3.31 -8.23
C SER A 107 17.06 -3.62 -6.75
N ASP A 108 17.98 -2.94 -6.07
CA ASP A 108 18.21 -3.13 -4.65
C ASP A 108 17.13 -2.40 -3.87
N SER A 109 16.67 -2.98 -2.76
CA SER A 109 15.60 -2.37 -1.95
C SER A 109 16.18 -1.52 -0.83
N SER A 110 15.66 -0.31 -0.65
CA SER A 110 15.94 0.49 0.55
C SER A 110 15.13 0.05 1.78
N GLN A 111 14.07 -0.75 1.59
CA GLN A 111 13.19 -1.27 2.66
C GLN A 111 12.71 -0.18 3.64
N PRO A 112 12.02 0.89 3.18
CA PRO A 112 11.53 1.91 4.08
C PRO A 112 10.54 1.36 5.10
N ASN A 113 10.80 1.54 6.40
CA ASN A 113 9.92 1.07 7.47
C ASN A 113 9.96 2.01 8.69
N ASP A 114 9.24 1.64 9.76
CA ASP A 114 9.22 2.36 11.05
C ASP A 114 8.92 3.87 10.91
N PHE A 115 7.95 4.18 10.04
CA PHE A 115 7.53 5.56 9.79
C PHE A 115 7.03 6.25 11.05
N ILE A 116 7.56 7.45 11.31
CA ILE A 116 7.13 8.28 12.43
C ILE A 116 7.13 9.75 12.07
N VAL A 117 6.12 10.47 12.54
CA VAL A 117 6.07 11.92 12.43
C VAL A 117 6.58 12.55 13.72
N PHE A 118 7.59 13.39 13.61
CA PHE A 118 8.14 14.17 14.73
C PHE A 118 8.45 15.59 14.26
N ASN A 119 8.08 16.61 15.04
CA ASN A 119 8.34 18.02 14.72
C ASN A 119 7.97 18.44 13.28
N ASN A 120 6.80 17.99 12.79
CA ASN A 120 6.30 18.30 11.44
C ASN A 120 7.22 17.81 10.30
N ALA A 121 7.91 16.69 10.52
CA ALA A 121 8.65 15.95 9.52
C ALA A 121 8.33 14.45 9.64
N LEU A 122 8.35 13.75 8.50
CA LEU A 122 8.28 12.30 8.42
C LEU A 122 9.69 11.72 8.48
N TYR A 123 9.91 10.77 9.38
CA TYR A 123 11.12 9.98 9.54
C TYR A 123 10.79 8.53 9.29
N PHE A 124 11.77 7.77 8.81
CA PHE A 124 11.68 6.33 8.53
C PHE A 124 13.10 5.76 8.52
N GLU A 125 13.23 4.45 8.70
CA GLU A 125 14.48 3.75 8.43
C GLU A 125 14.52 3.32 6.96
N ALA A 126 15.69 3.40 6.33
CA ALA A 126 15.94 2.86 5.00
C ALA A 126 17.44 2.54 4.89
N ASN A 127 17.77 1.41 4.27
CA ASN A 127 19.14 0.90 4.13
C ASN A 127 19.70 1.14 2.74
#